data_AF-A0A6A6CUH5-F1
#
_entry.id   AF-A0A6A6CUH5-F1
#
_cell.length_a   1.000
_cell.length_b   1.000
_cell.length_c   1.000
_cell.angle_alpha   90.00
_cell.angle_beta   90.00
_cell.angle_gamma   90.00
#
_symmetry.space_group_name_H-M   'P 1'
#
loop_
_entity.id
_entity.type
_entity.pdbx_description
1 polymer ?
#
loop_
_entity_poly.entity_id
_entity_poly.type
_entity_poly.pdbx_seq_one_letter_code
_entity_poly.pdbx_strand_id
1 'polypeptide(L)'
;MTTDEEFLDDDNRIDVYALFILEDNIPQSMINEVLSTNAASNDGEHYLWPADTYSTLPRLRHWPHPETVRPPIDPNWRSLFIGKTLQQPARFVRNAPKPLCRTFFAVLERERYERDGCIRVCKVVSADGVVQSFFYNGDEVALYIEAHDRDTWEETWRSLREE
;
A
#
# COMPACT_ATOMS: atom_id res chain seq x y z
N MET A 1 -20.68 -1.87 -34.62
CA MET A 1 -19.60 -2.64 -33.97
C MET A 1 -18.54 -1.65 -33.59
N THR A 2 -18.74 -1.02 -32.44
CA THR A 2 -17.76 -0.16 -31.78
C THR A 2 -17.08 -1.08 -30.79
N THR A 3 -15.88 -1.55 -31.13
CA THR A 3 -15.09 -2.38 -30.22
C THR A 3 -14.51 -1.46 -29.17
N ASP A 4 -15.14 -1.49 -27.99
CA ASP A 4 -14.53 -1.27 -26.69
C ASP A 4 -13.04 -1.68 -26.69
N GLU A 5 -12.11 -0.73 -26.57
CA GLU A 5 -10.76 -0.94 -26.02
C GLU A 5 -9.95 0.37 -25.87
N GLU A 6 -10.61 1.48 -25.52
CA GLU A 6 -9.93 2.75 -25.13
C GLU A 6 -10.08 3.05 -23.62
N PHE A 7 -9.96 2.03 -22.77
CA PHE A 7 -9.89 2.19 -21.30
C PHE A 7 -8.60 1.56 -20.71
N LEU A 8 -7.47 1.70 -21.41
CA LEU A 8 -6.19 1.14 -20.97
C LEU A 8 -5.04 2.15 -20.90
N ASP A 9 -5.34 3.43 -20.68
CA ASP A 9 -4.33 4.43 -20.32
C ASP A 9 -4.76 5.32 -19.15
N ASP A 10 -5.59 4.77 -18.25
CA ASP A 10 -5.73 5.35 -16.93
C ASP A 10 -4.52 4.87 -16.09
N ASP A 11 -3.36 5.49 -16.31
CA ASP A 11 -2.20 5.39 -15.39
C ASP A 11 -2.56 5.83 -13.94
N ASN A 12 -3.80 6.27 -13.77
CA ASN A 12 -4.54 6.66 -12.58
C ASN A 12 -5.55 5.61 -12.09
N ARG A 13 -5.51 4.33 -12.46
CA ARG A 13 -6.29 3.32 -11.71
C ARG A 13 -5.39 2.17 -11.32
N ILE A 14 -5.05 2.14 -10.04
CA ILE A 14 -4.08 1.23 -9.47
C ILE A 14 -4.78 0.45 -8.37
N ASP A 15 -4.79 -0.88 -8.50
CA ASP A 15 -5.61 -1.76 -7.67
C ASP A 15 -4.83 -2.43 -6.53
N VAL A 16 -3.51 -2.18 -6.38
CA VAL A 16 -2.71 -2.81 -5.30
C VAL A 16 -1.68 -1.84 -4.72
N TYR A 17 -1.64 -1.73 -3.40
CA TYR A 17 -0.65 -0.98 -2.63
C TYR A 17 0.25 -1.93 -1.85
N ALA A 18 1.57 -1.66 -1.86
CA ALA A 18 2.51 -2.43 -1.08
C ALA A 18 2.42 -2.05 0.41
N LEU A 19 2.36 -3.06 1.27
CA LEU A 19 2.54 -2.96 2.71
C LEU A 19 3.94 -3.45 3.07
N PHE A 20 4.81 -2.54 3.50
CA PHE A 20 6.17 -2.86 3.92
C PHE A 20 6.26 -3.08 5.43
N ILE A 21 7.08 -4.06 5.80
CA ILE A 21 7.46 -4.35 7.18
C ILE A 21 8.96 -4.07 7.27
N LEU A 22 9.34 -3.06 8.03
CA LEU A 22 10.75 -2.64 8.17
C LEU A 22 11.36 -3.08 9.51
N GLU A 23 10.52 -3.42 10.49
CA GLU A 23 10.90 -3.83 11.83
C GLU A 23 10.81 -5.36 11.97
N ASP A 24 11.80 -5.98 12.62
CA ASP A 24 11.89 -7.44 12.78
C ASP A 24 10.97 -8.00 13.89
N ASN A 25 10.44 -7.11 14.73
CA ASN A 25 9.62 -7.44 15.89
C ASN A 25 8.10 -7.39 15.61
N ILE A 26 7.67 -7.19 14.35
CA ILE A 26 6.25 -7.18 13.98
C ILE A 26 5.74 -8.62 13.88
N PRO A 27 4.78 -9.04 14.72
CA PRO A 27 4.25 -10.40 14.69
C PRO A 27 3.37 -10.61 13.45
N GLN A 28 3.39 -11.81 12.89
CA GLN A 28 2.55 -12.16 11.73
C GLN A 28 1.04 -11.98 12.00
N SER A 29 0.60 -12.14 13.25
CA SER A 29 -0.79 -11.89 13.63
C SER A 29 -1.21 -10.45 13.35
N MET A 30 -0.35 -9.47 13.62
CA MET A 30 -0.60 -8.05 13.37
C MET A 30 -0.66 -7.75 11.88
N ILE A 31 0.21 -8.38 11.08
CA ILE A 31 0.17 -8.24 9.62
C ILE A 31 -1.16 -8.79 9.08
N ASN A 32 -1.57 -9.99 9.53
CA ASN A 32 -2.84 -10.59 9.14
C ASN A 32 -4.04 -9.76 9.58
N GLU A 33 -3.97 -9.15 10.76
CA GLU A 33 -4.99 -8.24 11.28
C GLU A 33 -5.15 -7.02 10.35
N VAL A 34 -4.06 -6.29 10.06
CA VAL A 34 -4.08 -5.14 9.15
C VAL A 34 -4.67 -5.50 7.79
N LEU A 35 -4.24 -6.63 7.20
CA LEU A 35 -4.77 -7.09 5.90
C LEU A 35 -6.25 -7.46 5.96
N SER A 36 -6.71 -8.03 7.08
CA SER A 36 -8.10 -8.44 7.26
C SER A 36 -9.00 -7.23 7.48
N THR A 37 -8.59 -6.30 8.36
CA THR A 37 -9.40 -5.13 8.67
C THR A 37 -9.46 -4.18 7.48
N ASN A 38 -8.36 -3.99 6.76
CA ASN A 38 -8.39 -3.20 5.54
C ASN A 38 -9.34 -3.80 4.51
N ALA A 39 -9.33 -5.13 4.31
CA ALA A 39 -10.28 -5.76 3.42
C ALA A 39 -11.74 -5.61 3.88
N ALA A 40 -12.01 -5.75 5.19
CA ALA A 40 -13.35 -5.58 5.74
C ALA A 40 -13.90 -4.16 5.51
N SER A 41 -13.05 -3.13 5.59
CA SER A 41 -13.43 -1.74 5.31
C SER A 41 -13.63 -1.45 3.82
N ASN A 42 -13.14 -2.32 2.93
CA ASN A 42 -13.17 -2.16 1.48
C ASN A 42 -14.09 -3.19 0.82
N ASP A 43 -15.27 -3.46 1.39
CA ASP A 43 -16.25 -4.44 0.86
C ASP A 43 -15.68 -5.85 0.60
N GLY A 44 -14.61 -6.22 1.32
CA GLY A 44 -13.90 -7.49 1.17
C GLY A 44 -12.74 -7.47 0.16
N GLU A 45 -12.41 -6.31 -0.40
CA GLU A 45 -11.31 -6.14 -1.35
C GLU A 45 -9.96 -5.96 -0.65
N HIS A 46 -8.96 -6.78 -1.00
CA HIS A 46 -7.63 -6.67 -0.37
C HIS A 46 -6.66 -5.83 -1.20
N TYR A 47 -6.77 -4.52 -1.13
CA TYR A 47 -5.86 -3.61 -1.81
C TYR A 47 -4.41 -3.66 -1.30
N LEU A 48 -4.18 -4.12 -0.06
CA LEU A 48 -2.84 -4.24 0.51
C LEU A 48 -2.17 -5.57 0.17
N TRP A 49 -0.92 -5.48 -0.27
CA TRP A 49 -0.06 -6.62 -0.55
C TRP A 49 1.21 -6.57 0.32
N PRO A 50 1.49 -7.59 1.16
CA PRO A 50 2.74 -7.68 1.91
C PRO A 50 3.93 -7.70 0.95
N ALA A 51 4.75 -6.66 1.01
CA ALA A 51 5.80 -6.43 0.03
C ALA A 51 6.85 -7.55 0.06
N ASP A 52 7.01 -8.21 -1.08
CA ASP A 52 7.94 -9.30 -1.32
C ASP A 52 8.54 -9.13 -2.73
N THR A 53 8.99 -10.21 -3.38
CA THR A 53 9.42 -10.19 -4.78
C THR A 53 8.22 -10.01 -5.74
N TYR A 54 8.44 -9.39 -6.90
CA TYR A 54 7.37 -9.18 -7.89
C TYR A 54 6.73 -10.46 -8.43
N SER A 55 7.36 -11.63 -8.26
CA SER A 55 6.78 -12.90 -8.68
C SER A 55 5.58 -13.31 -7.82
N THR A 56 5.41 -12.74 -6.63
CA THR A 56 4.25 -12.94 -5.75
C THR A 56 3.24 -11.80 -5.83
N LEU A 57 3.44 -10.85 -6.74
CA LEU A 57 2.51 -9.75 -6.95
C LEU A 57 1.14 -10.29 -7.44
N PRO A 58 0.02 -9.82 -6.87
CA PRO A 58 -1.32 -10.17 -7.34
C PRO A 58 -1.50 -9.91 -8.84
N ARG A 59 -2.26 -10.78 -9.51
CA ARG A 59 -2.62 -10.58 -10.91
C ARG A 59 -4.00 -9.93 -11.00
N LEU A 60 -4.14 -8.93 -11.86
CA LEU A 60 -5.45 -8.48 -12.32
C LEU A 60 -6.00 -9.55 -13.26
N ARG A 61 -6.99 -10.31 -12.79
CA ARG A 61 -7.67 -11.29 -13.64
C ARG A 61 -8.98 -10.77 -14.21
N HIS A 62 -9.68 -9.89 -13.50
CA HIS A 62 -10.96 -9.36 -13.93
C HIS A 62 -11.19 -7.99 -13.31
N TRP A 63 -11.70 -7.06 -14.12
CA TRP A 63 -12.22 -5.81 -13.62
C TRP A 63 -13.44 -6.07 -12.72
N PRO A 64 -13.62 -5.35 -11.59
CA PRO A 64 -12.69 -4.37 -11.01
C PRO A 64 -11.74 -4.93 -9.93
N HIS A 65 -11.57 -6.25 -9.76
CA HIS A 65 -10.99 -6.80 -8.54
C HIS A 65 -9.69 -7.60 -8.77
N PRO A 66 -8.57 -7.21 -8.15
CA PRO A 66 -7.36 -8.04 -8.11
C PRO A 66 -7.60 -9.32 -7.29
N GLU A 67 -7.09 -10.47 -7.76
CA GLU A 67 -6.97 -11.67 -6.91
C GLU A 67 -5.82 -11.45 -5.94
N THR A 68 -6.14 -10.94 -4.76
CA THR A 68 -5.15 -10.42 -3.81
C THR A 68 -4.75 -11.43 -2.75
N VAL A 69 -3.69 -11.09 -2.00
CA VAL A 69 -3.20 -11.91 -0.89
C VAL A 69 -4.23 -11.88 0.23
N ARG A 70 -5.02 -12.94 0.29
CA ARG A 70 -5.96 -13.15 1.39
C ARG A 70 -5.19 -13.60 2.63
N PRO A 71 -5.39 -12.96 3.79
CA PRO A 71 -4.89 -13.51 5.04
C PRO A 71 -5.51 -14.89 5.30
N PRO A 72 -4.79 -15.80 5.99
CA PRO A 72 -3.47 -15.58 6.57
C PRO A 72 -2.33 -15.64 5.53
N ILE A 73 -1.32 -14.78 5.71
CA ILE A 73 -0.05 -14.90 4.99
C ILE A 73 0.67 -16.21 5.35
N ASP A 74 1.57 -16.66 4.47
CA ASP A 74 2.40 -17.85 4.73
C ASP A 74 3.15 -17.70 6.08
N PRO A 75 3.05 -18.67 7.01
CA PRO A 75 3.76 -18.62 8.29
C PRO A 75 5.29 -18.53 8.16
N ASN A 76 5.84 -18.93 7.02
CA ASN A 76 7.27 -18.80 6.70
C ASN A 76 7.62 -17.51 5.97
N TRP A 77 6.63 -16.69 5.59
CA TRP A 77 6.89 -15.40 4.95
C TRP A 77 7.70 -14.49 5.87
N ARG A 78 8.70 -13.83 5.29
CA ARG A 78 9.56 -12.85 5.96
C ARG A 78 9.78 -11.68 5.03
N SER A 79 9.70 -10.46 5.56
CA SER A 79 9.94 -9.29 4.75
C SER A 79 11.40 -9.21 4.30
N LEU A 80 11.61 -8.87 3.03
CA LEU A 80 12.93 -8.56 2.47
C LEU A 80 13.41 -7.16 2.85
N PHE A 81 12.58 -6.37 3.54
CA PHE A 81 12.81 -4.95 3.82
C PHE A 81 13.13 -4.65 5.28
N ILE A 82 13.33 -5.68 6.10
CA ILE A 82 13.78 -5.52 7.49
C ILE A 82 15.08 -4.71 7.56
N GLY A 83 15.10 -3.70 8.43
CA GLY A 83 16.22 -2.79 8.64
C GLY A 83 16.46 -1.81 7.49
N LYS A 84 15.57 -1.73 6.49
CA LYS A 84 15.64 -0.72 5.42
C LYS A 84 15.00 0.59 5.85
N THR A 85 15.42 1.68 5.24
CA THR A 85 14.81 3.00 5.38
C THR A 85 13.70 3.18 4.34
N LEU A 86 12.87 4.21 4.46
CA LEU A 86 11.75 4.46 3.53
C LEU A 86 12.19 4.64 2.05
N GLN A 87 13.44 5.01 1.81
CA GLN A 87 13.98 5.17 0.47
C GLN A 87 14.08 3.85 -0.31
N GLN A 88 14.35 2.71 0.35
CA GLN A 88 14.40 1.43 -0.38
C GLN A 88 13.00 0.96 -0.84
N PRO A 89 11.95 0.94 0.01
CA PRO A 89 10.56 0.75 -0.42
C PRO A 89 10.14 1.69 -1.56
N ALA A 90 10.46 2.99 -1.46
CA ALA A 90 10.14 3.96 -2.50
C ALA A 90 10.78 3.61 -3.86
N ARG A 91 12.05 3.20 -3.85
CA ARG A 91 12.75 2.73 -5.06
C ARG A 91 12.19 1.42 -5.60
N PHE A 92 11.73 0.54 -4.71
CA PHE A 92 11.08 -0.71 -5.08
C PHE A 92 9.78 -0.41 -5.83
N VAL A 93 8.81 0.24 -5.18
CA VAL A 93 7.48 0.46 -5.78
C VAL A 93 7.53 1.26 -7.07
N ARG A 94 8.43 2.26 -7.17
CA ARG A 94 8.55 3.08 -8.38
C ARG A 94 8.87 2.26 -9.64
N ASN A 95 9.67 1.20 -9.49
CA ASN A 95 10.09 0.37 -10.62
C ASN A 95 9.20 -0.88 -10.78
N ALA A 96 8.08 -0.95 -10.06
CA ALA A 96 7.27 -2.15 -10.01
C ALA A 96 6.46 -2.35 -11.30
N PRO A 97 6.21 -3.60 -11.71
CA PRO A 97 5.23 -3.89 -12.75
C PRO A 97 3.80 -3.56 -12.27
N LYS A 98 2.89 -3.30 -13.21
CA LYS A 98 1.45 -3.28 -12.91
C LYS A 98 1.04 -4.67 -12.39
N PRO A 99 0.11 -4.76 -11.42
CA PRO A 99 -0.77 -3.69 -10.95
C PRO A 99 -0.30 -2.89 -9.73
N LEU A 100 0.98 -2.95 -9.34
CA LEU A 100 1.42 -2.29 -8.11
C LEU A 100 1.43 -0.76 -8.25
N CYS A 101 0.96 -0.07 -7.21
CA CYS A 101 1.07 1.38 -7.08
C CYS A 101 2.53 1.81 -7.06
N ARG A 102 2.91 2.68 -8.01
CA ARG A 102 4.26 3.25 -8.09
C ARG A 102 4.44 4.53 -7.26
N THR A 103 3.32 5.13 -6.85
CA THR A 103 3.28 6.44 -6.19
C THR A 103 3.12 6.31 -4.69
N PHE A 104 2.24 5.41 -4.24
CA PHE A 104 1.89 5.25 -2.83
C PHE A 104 2.24 3.86 -2.31
N PHE A 105 2.61 3.81 -1.04
CA PHE A 105 2.78 2.56 -0.30
C PHE A 105 2.52 2.79 1.18
N ALA A 106 2.28 1.69 1.91
CA ALA A 106 2.09 1.70 3.35
C ALA A 106 3.29 1.06 4.07
N VAL A 107 3.52 1.48 5.30
CA VAL A 107 4.48 0.86 6.21
C VAL A 107 3.78 0.58 7.53
N LEU A 108 3.87 -0.67 7.99
CA LEU A 108 3.42 -1.05 9.32
C LEU A 108 4.55 -0.81 10.32
N GLU A 109 4.25 -0.05 11.36
CA GLU A 109 5.15 0.23 12.49
C GLU A 109 4.48 -0.25 13.76
N ARG A 110 5.18 -1.10 14.53
CA ARG A 110 4.57 -1.80 15.65
C ARG A 110 4.01 -0.84 16.68
N GLU A 111 4.84 0.08 17.18
CA GLU A 111 4.47 0.98 18.28
C GLU A 111 3.31 1.90 17.90
N ARG A 112 3.27 2.35 16.64
CA ARG A 112 2.22 3.24 16.13
C ARG A 112 0.90 2.51 15.95
N TYR A 113 0.95 1.29 15.43
CA TYR A 113 -0.24 0.48 15.25
C TYR A 113 -0.83 0.02 16.60
N GLU A 114 0.01 -0.45 17.53
CA GLU A 114 -0.46 -0.86 18.86
C GLU A 114 -1.07 0.30 19.66
N ARG A 115 -0.54 1.52 19.52
CA ARG A 115 -1.03 2.67 20.28
C ARG A 115 -2.28 3.30 19.68
N ASP A 116 -2.28 3.52 18.37
CA ASP A 116 -3.26 4.39 17.70
C ASP A 116 -4.06 3.66 16.61
N GLY A 117 -3.76 2.40 16.30
CA GLY A 117 -4.33 1.69 15.14
C GLY A 117 -3.85 2.25 13.79
N CYS A 118 -2.84 3.12 13.81
CA CYS A 118 -2.39 3.82 12.61
C CYS A 118 -1.26 3.08 11.90
N ILE A 119 -1.27 3.16 10.57
CA ILE A 119 -0.13 2.79 9.72
C ILE A 119 0.42 4.01 9.02
N ARG A 120 1.68 3.95 8.59
CA ARG A 120 2.30 5.06 7.87
C ARG A 120 1.95 4.97 6.39
N VAL A 121 1.34 6.02 5.86
CA VAL A 121 1.11 6.20 4.42
C VAL A 121 2.24 7.01 3.83
N CYS A 122 2.80 6.54 2.72
CA CYS A 122 3.96 7.14 2.06
C CYS A 122 3.64 7.47 0.60
N LYS A 123 4.04 8.67 0.16
CA LYS A 123 4.06 9.09 -1.25
C LYS A 123 5.49 9.28 -1.74
N VAL A 124 5.80 8.68 -2.87
CA VAL A 124 7.04 8.93 -3.61
C VAL A 124 6.88 10.26 -4.35
N VAL A 125 7.61 11.29 -3.92
CA VAL A 125 7.50 12.64 -4.50
C VAL A 125 8.59 12.97 -5.52
N SER A 126 9.64 12.15 -5.61
CA SER A 126 10.74 12.41 -6.54
C SER A 126 11.47 11.15 -7.02
N ALA A 127 12.19 11.29 -8.13
CA ALA A 127 12.97 10.21 -8.76
C ALA A 127 14.23 9.82 -7.97
N ASP A 128 14.62 10.58 -6.96
CA ASP A 128 15.72 10.29 -6.03
C ASP A 128 15.25 9.54 -4.78
N GLY A 129 13.93 9.36 -4.62
CA GLY A 129 13.34 8.60 -3.53
C GLY A 129 13.05 9.46 -2.30
N VAL A 130 12.80 10.76 -2.48
CA VAL A 130 12.21 11.58 -1.43
C VAL A 130 10.79 11.06 -1.18
N VAL A 131 10.50 10.83 0.10
CA VAL A 131 9.22 10.29 0.56
C VAL A 131 8.58 11.32 1.48
N GLN A 132 7.34 11.69 1.18
CA GLN A 132 6.47 12.33 2.15
C GLN A 132 5.63 11.26 2.83
N SER A 133 5.37 11.40 4.12
CA SER A 133 4.60 10.39 4.86
C SER A 133 3.93 10.96 6.08
N PHE A 134 2.74 10.45 6.38
CA PHE A 134 2.04 10.69 7.64
C PHE A 134 1.41 9.39 8.14
N PHE A 135 0.89 9.42 9.37
CA PHE A 135 0.17 8.29 9.94
C PHE A 135 -1.32 8.46 9.70
N TYR A 136 -1.98 7.38 9.29
CA TYR A 136 -3.42 7.35 9.05
C TYR A 136 -4.02 6.07 9.63
N ASN A 137 -5.33 6.07 9.85
CA ASN A 137 -6.03 4.90 10.35
C ASN A 137 -5.75 3.69 9.44
N GLY A 138 -5.25 2.61 10.03
CA GLY A 138 -4.86 1.40 9.30
C GLY A 138 -6.01 0.73 8.57
N ASP A 139 -7.22 0.86 9.09
CA ASP A 139 -8.40 0.18 8.58
C ASP A 139 -8.88 0.80 7.25
N GLU A 140 -8.71 2.11 7.10
CA GLU A 140 -9.20 2.89 5.95
C GLU A 140 -8.09 3.27 4.98
N VAL A 141 -6.87 2.76 5.17
CA VAL A 141 -5.71 3.23 4.40
C VAL A 141 -5.89 3.07 2.89
N ALA A 142 -6.47 1.95 2.45
CA ALA A 142 -6.69 1.70 1.03
C ALA A 142 -7.77 2.61 0.45
N LEU A 143 -8.88 2.79 1.16
CA LEU A 143 -9.94 3.75 0.80
C LEU A 143 -9.38 5.16 0.67
N TYR A 144 -8.55 5.57 1.63
CA TYR A 144 -7.94 6.88 1.63
C TYR A 144 -7.04 7.11 0.40
N ILE A 145 -6.18 6.13 0.07
CA ILE A 145 -5.29 6.23 -1.09
C ILE A 145 -6.07 6.12 -2.41
N GLU A 146 -7.10 5.27 -2.46
CA GLU A 146 -7.95 5.09 -3.66
C GLU A 146 -8.79 6.33 -3.95
N ALA A 147 -9.51 6.83 -2.94
CA ALA A 147 -10.59 7.77 -3.13
C ALA A 147 -10.17 9.24 -3.09
N HIS A 148 -9.13 9.60 -2.31
CA HIS A 148 -8.95 10.99 -1.90
C HIS A 148 -7.58 11.56 -2.28
N ASP A 149 -6.49 10.83 -2.06
CA ASP A 149 -5.19 11.51 -1.98
C ASP A 149 -4.35 11.61 -3.26
N ARG A 150 -4.90 11.30 -4.44
CA ARG A 150 -4.22 11.69 -5.68
C ARG A 150 -4.32 13.19 -5.96
N ASP A 151 -5.44 13.79 -5.60
CA ASP A 151 -5.70 15.21 -5.84
C ASP A 151 -5.57 16.08 -4.57
N THR A 152 -5.73 15.50 -3.37
CA THR A 152 -5.70 16.26 -2.10
C THR A 152 -4.41 16.15 -1.28
N TRP A 153 -3.44 15.30 -1.68
CA TRP A 153 -2.25 15.02 -0.86
C TRP A 153 -1.47 16.26 -0.46
N GLU A 154 -1.30 17.21 -1.39
CA GLU A 154 -0.55 18.44 -1.10
C GLU A 154 -1.27 19.33 -0.07
N GLU A 155 -2.59 19.29 0.00
CA GLU A 155 -3.38 20.04 0.98
C GLU A 155 -3.25 19.40 2.37
N THR A 156 -3.47 18.07 2.46
CA THR A 156 -3.28 17.30 3.69
C THR A 156 -1.85 17.44 4.23
N TRP A 157 -0.85 17.31 3.36
CA TRP A 157 0.55 17.44 3.74
C TRP A 157 0.92 18.83 4.25
N ARG A 158 0.32 19.89 3.70
CA ARG A 158 0.53 21.26 4.20
C ARG A 158 -0.10 21.43 5.58
N SER A 159 -1.36 21.03 5.76
CA SER A 159 -2.06 21.16 7.04
C SER A 159 -1.30 20.49 8.18
N LEU A 160 -0.82 19.25 7.95
CA LEU A 160 -0.06 18.48 8.95
C LEU A 160 1.30 19.08 9.33
N ARG A 161 1.80 20.06 8.57
CA ARG A 161 3.07 20.75 8.86
C ARG A 161 2.87 22.11 9.52
N GLU A 162 1.65 22.61 9.54
CA GLU A 162 1.26 23.88 10.17
C GLU A 162 0.76 23.69 11.61
N GLU A 163 0.59 22.44 12.05
CA GLU A 163 0.31 22.02 13.43
C GLU A 163 1.57 21.58 14.20
#